data_AF-K9DB61-F1
#
_entry.id   AF-K9DB61-F1
#
_cell.length_a   1.000
_cell.length_b   1.000
_cell.length_c   1.000
_cell.angle_alpha   90.00
_cell.angle_beta   90.00
_cell.angle_gamma   90.00
#
_symmetry.space_group_name_H-M   'P 1'
#
loop_
_entity.id
_entity.type
_entity.pdbx_description
1 polymer ?
#
loop_
_entity_poly.entity_id
_entity_poly.type
_entity_poly.pdbx_seq_one_letter_code
_entity_poly.pdbx_strand_id
1 'polypeptide(L)'
;MLSPFESFFANPALQDQFGTQAGTPLNTQLAAQLGAQASLLATLSQRSHEMLARLTDLNLQMARHFVETALDTGRQLAACTDPLQLAPTAMRGWQPLGEHVRAWQQGLMGVMAEAQTGLGHAAALAPAPAKRAA
;
A
#
# COMPACT_ATOMS: atom_id res chain seq x y z
N MET A 1 11.34 19.44 51.20
CA MET A 1 11.19 19.92 49.81
C MET A 1 10.67 18.76 48.99
N LEU A 2 9.38 18.78 48.64
CA LEU A 2 8.76 17.75 47.79
C LEU A 2 9.19 17.99 46.35
N SER A 3 9.39 16.92 45.59
CA SER A 3 9.81 17.01 44.19
C SER A 3 8.71 17.70 43.36
N PRO A 4 9.06 18.38 42.26
CA PRO A 4 8.08 19.00 41.36
C PRO A 4 7.04 17.99 40.83
N PHE A 5 7.39 16.69 40.82
CA PHE A 5 6.52 15.60 40.45
C PHE A 5 5.41 15.36 41.49
N GLU A 6 5.74 15.36 42.79
CA GLU A 6 4.73 15.21 43.86
C GLU A 6 3.82 16.44 44.00
N SER A 7 4.34 17.64 43.77
CA SER A 7 3.51 18.87 43.75
C SER A 7 2.54 18.92 42.58
N PHE A 8 2.83 18.23 41.48
CA PHE A 8 1.92 18.12 40.34
C PHE A 8 0.69 17.28 40.73
N PHE A 9 0.88 16.13 41.39
CA PHE A 9 -0.22 15.27 41.84
C PHE A 9 -0.96 15.78 43.08
N ALA A 10 -0.33 16.65 43.86
CA ALA A 10 -0.93 17.30 45.02
C ALA A 10 -1.78 18.55 44.67
N ASN A 11 -1.90 18.92 43.39
CA ASN A 11 -2.67 20.09 42.97
C ASN A 11 -4.18 19.78 42.96
N PRO A 12 -5.00 20.42 43.83
CA PRO A 12 -6.43 20.16 43.90
C PRO A 12 -7.19 20.56 42.62
N ALA A 13 -6.62 21.45 41.78
CA ALA A 13 -7.19 21.81 40.48
C ALA A 13 -7.11 20.67 39.45
N LEU A 14 -6.10 19.78 39.58
CA LEU A 14 -6.03 18.55 38.78
C LEU A 14 -6.96 17.48 39.37
N GLN A 15 -7.05 17.40 40.71
CA GLN A 15 -7.95 16.43 41.35
C GLN A 15 -9.43 16.74 41.09
N ASP A 16 -9.85 17.99 40.93
CA ASP A 16 -11.23 18.33 40.57
C ASP A 16 -11.55 17.99 39.10
N GLN A 17 -10.56 18.12 38.22
CA GLN A 17 -10.66 17.75 36.80
C GLN A 17 -10.70 16.21 36.59
N PHE A 18 -10.09 15.45 37.51
CA PHE A 18 -10.15 13.98 37.54
C PHE A 18 -11.20 13.41 38.52
N GLY A 19 -11.81 14.26 39.36
CA GLY A 19 -12.50 13.85 40.58
C GLY A 19 -14.01 13.79 40.50
N THR A 20 -14.65 14.55 39.62
CA THR A 20 -16.13 14.55 39.55
C THR A 20 -16.66 14.83 38.16
N GLN A 21 -16.79 13.78 37.36
CA GLN A 21 -17.99 13.52 36.53
C GLN A 21 -17.87 12.15 35.82
N ALA A 22 -18.66 11.18 36.28
CA ALA A 22 -19.06 9.94 35.58
C ALA A 22 -17.92 9.10 34.93
N GLY A 23 -17.39 8.14 35.69
CA GLY A 23 -16.25 7.28 35.32
C GLY A 23 -16.50 6.13 34.33
N THR A 24 -17.29 6.30 33.27
CA THR A 24 -17.49 5.23 32.26
C THR A 24 -17.55 5.68 30.79
N PRO A 25 -18.14 6.82 30.38
CA PRO A 25 -18.27 7.14 28.95
C PRO A 25 -16.97 7.71 28.33
N LEU A 26 -16.16 8.46 29.08
CA LEU A 26 -14.94 9.10 28.53
C LEU A 26 -13.84 8.07 28.22
N ASN A 27 -13.66 7.07 29.09
CA ASN A 27 -12.70 5.98 28.88
C ASN A 27 -13.14 5.08 27.71
N THR A 28 -14.43 4.75 27.60
CA THR A 28 -14.95 3.97 26.47
C THR A 28 -14.85 4.72 25.14
N GLN A 29 -15.06 6.03 25.14
CA GLN A 29 -14.97 6.83 23.92
C GLN A 29 -13.52 7.00 23.44
N LEU A 30 -12.58 7.18 24.37
CA LEU A 30 -11.16 7.18 24.07
C LEU A 30 -10.70 5.81 23.56
N ALA A 31 -11.11 4.72 24.24
CA ALA A 31 -10.82 3.35 23.82
C ALA A 31 -11.39 3.03 22.43
N ALA A 32 -12.61 3.47 22.12
CA ALA A 32 -13.21 3.33 20.80
C ALA A 32 -12.43 4.12 19.73
N GLN A 33 -11.95 5.32 20.04
CA GLN A 33 -11.15 6.12 19.13
C GLN A 33 -9.76 5.51 18.88
N LEU A 34 -9.11 4.97 19.91
CA LEU A 34 -7.85 4.23 19.80
C LEU A 34 -8.04 2.93 19.00
N GLY A 35 -9.13 2.19 19.25
CA GLY A 35 -9.50 1.00 18.48
C GLY A 35 -9.73 1.31 17.01
N ALA A 36 -10.44 2.40 16.70
CA ALA A 36 -10.65 2.86 15.32
C ALA A 36 -9.33 3.23 14.63
N GLN A 37 -8.43 3.94 15.32
CA GLN A 37 -7.10 4.28 14.79
C GLN A 37 -6.23 3.04 14.55
N ALA A 38 -6.23 2.08 15.47
CA ALA A 38 -5.51 0.82 15.31
C ALA A 38 -6.05 0.00 14.13
N SER A 39 -7.38 -0.06 13.97
CA SER A 39 -8.02 -0.74 12.85
C SER A 39 -7.69 -0.08 11.50
N LEU A 40 -7.65 1.26 11.45
CA LEU A 40 -7.23 2.00 10.26
C LEU A 40 -5.78 1.68 9.88
N LEU A 41 -4.86 1.69 10.85
CA LEU A 41 -3.46 1.31 10.63
C LEU A 41 -3.31 -0.14 10.16
N ALA A 42 -4.04 -1.07 10.79
CA ALA A 42 -4.03 -2.48 10.40
C ALA A 42 -4.54 -2.66 8.95
N THR A 43 -5.61 -1.96 8.58
CA THR A 43 -6.18 -1.99 7.22
C THR A 43 -5.21 -1.40 6.20
N LEU A 44 -4.57 -0.28 6.52
CA LEU A 44 -3.54 0.33 5.69
C LEU A 44 -2.36 -0.61 5.49
N SER A 45 -1.83 -1.18 6.59
CA SER A 45 -0.73 -2.13 6.56
C SER A 45 -1.05 -3.34 5.69
N GLN A 46 -2.21 -3.97 5.90
CA GLN A 46 -2.65 -5.12 5.12
C GLN A 46 -2.72 -4.79 3.62
N ARG A 47 -3.34 -3.66 3.26
CA ARG A 47 -3.42 -3.22 1.87
C ARG A 47 -2.07 -2.88 1.26
N SER A 48 -1.16 -2.29 2.03
CA SER A 48 0.21 -2.02 1.56
C SER A 48 0.96 -3.32 1.24
N HIS A 49 0.82 -4.35 2.06
CA HIS A 49 1.39 -5.67 1.78
C HIS A 49 0.80 -6.30 0.52
N GLU A 50 -0.53 -6.22 0.36
CA GLU A 50 -1.21 -6.74 -0.84
C GLU A 50 -0.77 -6.00 -2.11
N MET A 51 -0.60 -4.67 -2.06
CA MET A 51 -0.08 -3.89 -3.20
C MET A 51 1.36 -4.28 -3.53
N LEU A 52 2.22 -4.41 -2.52
CA LEU A 52 3.61 -4.84 -2.72
C LEU A 52 3.68 -6.24 -3.33
N ALA A 53 2.86 -7.17 -2.85
CA ALA A 53 2.76 -8.52 -3.40
C ALA A 53 2.32 -8.48 -4.88
N ARG A 54 1.28 -7.71 -5.23
CA ARG A 54 0.82 -7.56 -6.61
C ARG A 54 1.87 -6.90 -7.52
N LEU A 55 2.56 -5.87 -7.06
CA LEU A 55 3.64 -5.23 -7.83
C LEU A 55 4.80 -6.21 -8.08
N THR A 56 5.15 -6.99 -7.07
CA THR A 56 6.22 -7.99 -7.17
C THR A 56 5.83 -9.08 -8.15
N ASP A 57 4.60 -9.58 -8.07
CA ASP A 57 4.06 -10.57 -8.99
C ASP A 57 4.06 -10.05 -10.43
N LEU A 58 3.59 -8.83 -10.65
CA LEU A 58 3.60 -8.18 -11.98
C LEU A 58 5.02 -8.06 -12.56
N ASN A 59 6.00 -7.71 -11.73
CA ASN A 59 7.41 -7.63 -12.15
C ASN A 59 7.99 -9.01 -12.45
N LEU A 60 7.65 -10.03 -11.66
CA LEU A 60 8.08 -11.41 -11.89
C LEU A 60 7.47 -11.97 -13.19
N GLN A 61 6.19 -11.67 -13.47
CA GLN A 61 5.55 -12.05 -14.73
C GLN A 61 6.25 -11.41 -15.92
N MET A 62 6.56 -10.10 -15.87
CA MET A 62 7.34 -9.44 -16.93
C MET A 62 8.71 -10.08 -17.13
N ALA A 63 9.46 -10.30 -16.05
CA ALA A 63 10.78 -10.91 -16.12
C ALA A 63 10.73 -12.31 -16.74
N ARG A 64 9.70 -13.09 -16.38
CA ARG A 64 9.46 -14.42 -16.96
C ARG A 64 9.17 -14.34 -18.46
N HIS A 65 8.27 -13.45 -18.88
CA HIS A 65 7.97 -13.25 -20.29
C HIS A 65 9.19 -12.80 -21.09
N PHE A 66 10.04 -11.96 -20.50
CA PHE A 66 11.29 -11.54 -21.12
C PHE A 66 12.24 -12.72 -21.35
N VAL A 67 12.47 -13.55 -20.32
CA VAL A 67 13.32 -14.74 -20.42
C VAL A 67 12.77 -15.74 -21.42
N GLU A 68 11.46 -16.02 -21.39
CA GLU A 68 10.80 -16.93 -22.33
C GLU A 68 10.92 -16.42 -23.78
N THR A 69 10.65 -15.13 -24.01
CA THR A 69 10.77 -14.51 -25.35
C THR A 69 12.21 -14.53 -25.86
N ALA A 70 13.19 -14.25 -24.99
CA ALA A 70 14.60 -14.27 -25.36
C ALA A 70 15.08 -15.69 -25.72
N LEU A 71 14.69 -16.70 -24.94
CA LEU A 71 15.03 -18.10 -25.22
C LEU A 71 14.37 -18.59 -26.51
N ASP A 72 13.09 -18.26 -26.73
CA ASP A 72 12.36 -18.66 -27.94
C ASP A 72 12.95 -17.97 -29.18
N THR A 73 13.18 -16.66 -29.13
CA THR A 73 13.83 -15.91 -30.21
C THR A 73 15.23 -16.47 -30.49
N GLY A 74 16.02 -16.76 -29.45
CA GLY A 74 17.34 -17.36 -29.59
C GLY A 74 17.31 -18.73 -30.27
N ARG A 75 16.32 -19.58 -29.94
CA ARG A 75 16.12 -20.86 -30.63
C ARG A 75 15.71 -20.69 -32.08
N GLN A 76 14.83 -19.74 -32.38
CA GLN A 76 14.41 -19.44 -33.75
C GLN A 76 15.57 -18.93 -34.60
N LEU A 77 16.43 -18.07 -34.03
CA LEU A 77 17.64 -17.59 -34.71
C LEU A 77 18.66 -18.70 -34.92
N ALA A 78 18.86 -19.58 -33.93
CA ALA A 78 19.77 -20.72 -34.06
C ALA A 78 19.29 -21.77 -35.09
N ALA A 79 17.97 -21.91 -35.24
CA ALA A 79 17.37 -22.78 -36.25
C ALA A 79 17.33 -22.14 -37.66
N CYS A 80 17.63 -20.85 -37.78
CA CYS A 80 17.55 -20.11 -39.03
C CYS A 80 18.70 -20.53 -39.96
N THR A 81 18.39 -21.32 -40.98
CA THR A 81 19.39 -21.83 -41.95
C THR A 81 19.67 -20.83 -43.07
N ASP A 82 18.75 -19.90 -43.31
CA ASP A 82 18.83 -18.86 -44.34
C ASP A 82 19.20 -17.51 -43.71
N PRO A 83 20.38 -16.95 -44.01
CA PRO A 83 20.83 -15.68 -43.43
C PRO A 83 19.94 -14.48 -43.81
N LEU A 84 19.20 -14.54 -44.93
CA LEU A 84 18.24 -13.50 -45.30
C LEU A 84 17.01 -13.48 -44.37
N GLN A 85 16.73 -14.59 -43.68
CA GLN A 85 15.61 -14.69 -42.75
C GLN A 85 15.97 -14.33 -41.30
N LEU A 86 17.25 -14.08 -40.99
CA LEU A 86 17.69 -13.69 -39.63
C LEU A 86 17.03 -12.39 -39.16
N ALA A 87 17.06 -11.35 -40.00
CA ALA A 87 16.49 -10.04 -39.65
C ALA A 87 14.97 -10.09 -39.40
N PRO A 88 14.13 -10.68 -40.28
CA PRO A 88 12.69 -10.80 -40.00
C PRO A 88 12.39 -11.73 -38.82
N THR A 89 13.19 -12.77 -38.60
CA THR A 89 13.05 -13.65 -37.41
C THR A 89 13.34 -12.90 -36.12
N ALA A 90 14.42 -12.10 -36.09
CA ALA A 90 14.72 -11.24 -34.95
C ALA A 90 13.58 -10.24 -34.69
N MET A 91 13.08 -9.55 -35.73
CA MET A 91 11.97 -8.59 -35.63
C MET A 91 10.70 -9.20 -35.04
N ARG A 92 10.36 -10.46 -35.38
CA ARG A 92 9.23 -11.17 -34.78
C ARG A 92 9.37 -11.39 -33.28
N GLY A 93 10.59 -11.51 -32.77
CA GLY A 93 10.85 -11.60 -31.33
C GLY A 93 10.52 -10.31 -30.55
N TRP A 94 10.49 -9.15 -31.20
CA TRP A 94 10.17 -7.87 -30.54
C TRP A 94 8.67 -7.62 -30.39
N GLN A 95 7.85 -8.19 -31.28
CA GLN A 95 6.40 -8.03 -31.22
C GLN A 95 5.78 -8.50 -29.89
N PRO A 96 6.04 -9.72 -29.39
CA PRO A 96 5.50 -10.16 -28.11
C PRO A 96 6.03 -9.29 -26.97
N LEU A 97 7.29 -8.84 -27.02
CA LEU A 97 7.84 -7.98 -25.97
C LEU A 97 7.04 -6.68 -25.82
N GLY A 98 6.63 -6.05 -26.93
CA GLY A 98 5.79 -4.86 -26.90
C GLY A 98 4.42 -5.10 -26.27
N GLU A 99 3.81 -6.26 -26.52
CA GLU A 99 2.53 -6.66 -25.91
C GLU A 99 2.67 -6.88 -24.40
N HIS A 100 3.72 -7.58 -23.97
CA HIS A 100 4.01 -7.80 -22.55
C HIS A 100 4.27 -6.47 -21.81
N VAL A 101 5.04 -5.55 -22.41
CA VAL A 101 5.29 -4.21 -21.86
C VAL A 101 4.00 -3.43 -21.69
N ARG A 102 3.10 -3.47 -22.69
CA ARG A 102 1.80 -2.82 -22.58
C ARG A 102 0.95 -3.44 -21.47
N ALA A 103 0.92 -4.78 -21.36
CA ALA A 103 0.19 -5.48 -20.31
C ALA A 103 0.72 -5.13 -18.90
N TRP A 104 2.04 -5.05 -18.72
CA TRP A 104 2.65 -4.61 -17.46
C TRP A 104 2.32 -3.15 -17.15
N GLN A 105 2.38 -2.25 -18.12
CA GLN A 105 1.97 -0.85 -17.93
C GLN A 105 0.49 -0.75 -17.50
N GLN A 106 -0.39 -1.52 -18.13
CA GLN A 106 -1.81 -1.60 -17.74
C GLN A 106 -1.98 -2.16 -16.32
N GLY A 107 -1.23 -3.19 -15.96
CA GLY A 107 -1.21 -3.75 -14.61
C GLY A 107 -0.75 -2.75 -13.55
N LEU A 108 0.30 -1.97 -13.83
CA LEU A 108 0.77 -0.90 -12.94
C LEU A 108 -0.30 0.18 -12.72
N MET A 109 -0.97 0.61 -13.79
CA MET A 109 -2.07 1.57 -13.67
C MET A 109 -3.22 0.99 -12.84
N GLY A 110 -3.52 -0.30 -13.00
CA GLY A 110 -4.51 -1.02 -12.18
C GLY A 110 -4.16 -0.99 -10.69
N VAL A 111 -2.93 -1.35 -10.32
CA VAL A 111 -2.47 -1.32 -8.93
C VAL A 111 -2.52 0.09 -8.33
N MET A 112 -2.14 1.12 -9.11
CA MET A 112 -2.23 2.51 -8.66
C MET A 112 -3.68 2.97 -8.46
N ALA A 113 -4.60 2.58 -9.36
CA ALA A 113 -6.02 2.89 -9.21
C ALA A 113 -6.63 2.19 -7.98
N GLU A 114 -6.26 0.93 -7.72
CA GLU A 114 -6.64 0.20 -6.51
C GLU A 114 -6.09 0.86 -5.23
N ALA A 115 -4.88 1.42 -5.31
CA ALA A 115 -4.30 2.17 -4.20
C ALA A 115 -5.07 3.45 -3.89
N GLN A 116 -5.42 4.23 -4.90
CA GLN A 116 -6.18 5.47 -4.75
C GLN A 116 -7.60 5.22 -4.23
N THR A 117 -8.29 4.21 -4.77
CA THR A 117 -9.63 3.83 -4.30
C THR A 117 -9.60 3.30 -2.87
N GLY A 118 -8.57 2.53 -2.50
CA GLY A 118 -8.40 2.03 -1.15
C GLY A 118 -8.12 3.11 -0.11
N LEU A 119 -7.24 4.05 -0.45
CA LEU A 119 -6.94 5.20 0.42
C LEU A 119 -8.15 6.13 0.53
N GLY A 120 -8.88 6.37 -0.56
CA GLY A 120 -10.12 7.14 -0.55
C GLY A 120 -11.20 6.52 0.35
N HIS A 121 -11.34 5.19 0.32
CA HIS A 121 -12.28 4.48 1.20
C HIS A 121 -11.85 4.55 2.68
N ALA A 122 -10.56 4.35 2.97
CA ALA A 122 -10.04 4.48 4.34
C ALA A 122 -10.21 5.92 4.89
N ALA A 123 -10.00 6.93 4.04
CA ALA A 123 -10.22 8.34 4.41
C ALA A 123 -11.71 8.65 4.67
N ALA A 124 -12.64 8.05 3.92
CA ALA A 124 -14.07 8.22 4.14
C ALA A 124 -14.56 7.61 5.47
N LEU A 125 -13.84 6.62 6.00
CA LEU A 125 -14.12 5.98 7.29
C LEU A 125 -13.43 6.69 8.47
N ALA A 126 -12.56 7.66 8.22
CA ALA A 126 -11.89 8.41 9.27
C ALA A 126 -12.89 9.32 10.00
N PRO A 127 -12.95 9.30 11.35
CA PRO A 127 -13.82 10.19 12.09
C PRO A 127 -13.43 11.65 11.84
N ALA A 128 -14.43 12.53 11.65
CA ALA A 128 -14.20 13.94 11.37
C ALA A 128 -13.32 14.59 12.45
N PRO A 129 -12.35 15.45 12.07
CA PRO A 129 -11.54 16.16 13.05
C PRO A 129 -12.45 16.99 13.94
N ALA A 130 -12.39 16.75 15.25
CA ALA A 130 -13.11 17.57 16.22
C ALA A 130 -12.69 19.03 16.00
N LYS A 131 -13.65 19.88 15.62
CA LYS A 131 -13.43 21.34 15.53
C LYS A 131 -12.88 21.79 16.89
N ARG A 132 -11.64 22.26 16.93
CA ARG A 132 -11.13 22.98 18.10
C ARG A 132 -12.03 24.20 18.28
N ALA A 133 -12.80 24.22 19.37
CA ALA A 133 -13.53 25.40 19.79
C ALA A 133 -12.49 26.51 20.06
N ALA A 134 -12.77 27.69 19.49
CA ALA A 134 -11.97 28.89 19.61
C ALA A 134 -12.08 29.52 21.01
#